data_AF-A0A9D4KU99-F1
#
_entry.id   AF-A0A9D4KU99-F1
#
_cell.length_a   1.000
_cell.length_b   1.000
_cell.length_c   1.000
_cell.angle_alpha   90.00
_cell.angle_beta   90.00
_cell.angle_gamma   90.00
#
_symmetry.space_group_name_H-M   'P 1'
#
loop_
_entity.id
_entity.type
_entity.pdbx_description
1 polymer ?
#
loop_
_entity_poly.entity_id
_entity_poly.type
_entity_poly.pdbx_seq_one_letter_code
_entity_poly.pdbx_strand_id
1 'polypeptide(L)' 'MHVTISAKYAIAVTSPTCVPVFAAYYNKEIGFLIENFFDIHAGISDPSVFIPPAEGPRSNARPGHWKFQKCFKCFTPK' A
#
# COMPACT_ATOMS: atom_id res chain seq x y z
N MET A 1 -7.72 -20.27 1.41
CA MET A 1 -6.57 -19.34 1.37
C MET A 1 -5.64 -19.81 0.26
N HIS A 2 -5.26 -18.93 -0.66
CA HIS A 2 -4.32 -19.22 -1.74
C HIS A 2 -3.02 -18.43 -1.48
N VAL A 3 -1.87 -19.10 -1.59
CA VAL A 3 -0.56 -18.48 -1.36
C VAL A 3 0.28 -18.63 -2.62
N THR A 4 0.83 -17.53 -3.13
CA THR A 4 1.70 -17.50 -4.30
C THR A 4 3.07 -16.98 -3.88
N ILE A 5 4.12 -17.75 -4.14
CA ILE A 5 5.50 -17.43 -3.77
C ILE A 5 6.37 -17.44 -5.02
N SER A 6 7.28 -16.48 -5.11
CA SER A 6 8.31 -16.36 -6.14
C SER A 6 9.57 -15.74 -5.54
N ALA A 7 10.65 -15.69 -6.32
CA ALA A 7 11.99 -15.32 -5.85
C ALA A 7 12.07 -13.93 -5.18
N LYS A 8 11.13 -13.03 -5.47
CA LYS A 8 11.10 -11.67 -4.89
C LYS A 8 9.77 -11.26 -4.29
N TYR A 9 8.73 -12.08 -4.43
CA TYR A 9 7.38 -11.74 -3.99
C TYR A 9 6.70 -12.94 -3.33
N ALA A 10 5.95 -12.70 -2.27
CA ALA A 10 5.02 -13.67 -1.71
C ALA A 10 3.71 -12.97 -1.39
N ILE A 11 2.58 -13.54 -1.82
CA ILE A 11 1.25 -12.95 -1.63
C ILE A 11 0.32 -14.05 -1.14
N ALA A 12 -0.51 -13.75 -0.16
CA ALA A 12 -1.62 -14.61 0.21
C ALA A 12 -2.95 -13.86 0.03
N VAL A 13 -3.92 -14.57 -0.55
CA VAL A 13 -5.26 -14.08 -0.80
C VAL A 13 -6.31 -15.04 -0.23
N THR A 14 -7.48 -14.52 0.09
CA THR A 14 -8.66 -15.32 0.46
C THR A 14 -9.18 -16.07 -0.79
N SER A 15 -9.88 -17.18 -0.55
CA SER A 15 -10.63 -17.89 -1.60
C SER A 15 -12.09 -17.93 -1.17
N PRO A 16 -13.07 -17.67 -2.07
CA PRO A 16 -12.94 -17.52 -3.53
C PRO A 16 -12.74 -16.07 -4.02
N THR A 17 -12.85 -15.07 -3.14
CA THR A 17 -12.96 -13.66 -3.52
C THR A 17 -11.63 -12.97 -3.81
N CYS A 18 -10.49 -13.66 -3.67
CA CYS A 18 -9.15 -13.15 -3.96
C CYS A 18 -8.80 -11.85 -3.21
N VAL A 19 -9.30 -11.66 -1.98
CA VAL A 19 -8.99 -10.50 -1.15
C VAL A 19 -7.59 -10.68 -0.54
N PRO A 20 -6.67 -9.70 -0.65
CA PRO A 20 -5.33 -9.84 -0.10
C PRO A 20 -5.36 -9.89 1.43
N VAL A 21 -4.57 -10.77 2.02
CA VAL A 21 -4.36 -10.83 3.48
C VAL A 21 -2.90 -10.55 3.85
N PHE A 22 -1.99 -10.83 2.92
CA PHE A 22 -0.55 -10.70 3.14
C PHE A 22 0.16 -10.40 1.83
N ALA A 23 1.17 -9.53 1.88
CA ALA A 23 2.15 -9.36 0.83
C ALA A 23 3.56 -9.21 1.42
N ALA A 24 4.53 -9.82 0.76
CA ALA A 24 5.93 -9.63 1.03
C ALA A 24 6.70 -9.41 -0.27
N TYR A 25 7.63 -8.46 -0.24
CA TYR A 25 8.50 -8.14 -1.35
C TYR A 25 9.94 -7.98 -0.86
N TYR A 26 10.90 -8.50 -1.64
CA TYR A 26 12.32 -8.36 -1.34
C TYR A 26 13.01 -7.39 -2.30
N ASN A 27 13.72 -6.43 -1.75
CA ASN A 27 14.66 -5.57 -2.45
C ASN A 27 16.02 -5.58 -1.74
N LYS A 28 17.11 -5.56 -2.50
CA LYS A 28 18.49 -5.55 -1.98
C LYS A 28 18.81 -4.29 -1.17
N GLU A 29 18.17 -3.16 -1.47
CA GLU A 29 18.43 -1.87 -0.80
C GLU A 29 17.74 -1.75 0.55
N ILE A 30 16.50 -2.26 0.66
CA ILE A 30 15.62 -2.09 1.84
C ILE A 30 15.35 -3.40 2.60
N GLY A 31 15.76 -4.54 2.05
CA GLY A 31 15.47 -5.87 2.59
C GLY A 31 14.06 -6.37 2.25
N PHE A 32 13.48 -7.14 3.17
CA PHE A 32 12.09 -7.60 3.06
C PHE A 32 11.14 -6.53 3.56
N LEU A 33 10.19 -6.15 2.71
CA LEU A 33 9.02 -5.37 3.07
C LEU A 33 7.84 -6.35 3.20
N ILE A 34 7.23 -6.39 4.37
CA ILE A 34 6.13 -7.30 4.69
C ILE A 34 4.93 -6.48 5.15
N GLU A 35 3.78 -6.77 4.58
CA GLU A 35 2.52 -6.08 4.84
C GLU A 35 1.41 -7.10 5.10
N ASN A 36 0.58 -6.77 6.09
CA ASN A 36 -0.62 -7.52 6.43
C ASN A 36 -1.81 -6.60 6.22
N PHE A 37 -2.86 -7.13 5.61
CA PHE A 37 -4.05 -6.35 5.27
C PHE A 37 -5.23 -6.80 6.13
N PHE A 38 -5.88 -5.82 6.75
CA PHE A 38 -7.05 -5.99 7.61
C PHE A 38 -8.11 -4.95 7.22
N ASP A 39 -9.37 -5.18 7.59
CA ASP A 39 -10.49 -4.24 7.39
C ASP A 39 -10.61 -3.69 5.97
N ILE A 40 -10.47 -4.58 4.98
CA ILE A 40 -10.55 -4.22 3.56
C ILE A 40 -12.01 -3.95 3.19
N HIS A 41 -12.29 -2.72 2.78
CA HIS A 41 -13.56 -2.33 2.18
C HIS A 41 -13.44 -2.30 0.65
N ALA A 42 -14.45 -2.82 -0.04
CA ALA A 42 -14.49 -2.80 -1.50
C ALA A 42 -14.81 -1.38 -2.00
N GLY A 43 -13.95 -0.86 -2.87
CA GLY A 43 -14.09 0.48 -3.46
C GLY A 43 -13.57 1.60 -2.55
N ILE A 44 -13.86 2.83 -2.94
CA ILE A 44 -13.47 4.04 -2.22
C ILE A 44 -14.76 4.77 -1.84
N SER A 45 -14.95 5.04 -0.55
CA SER A 45 -16.12 5.76 -0.04
C SER A 45 -16.05 7.26 -0.32
N ASP A 46 -14.86 7.86 -0.17
CA ASP A 46 -14.61 9.27 -0.43
C ASP A 46 -13.40 9.42 -1.38
N PRO A 47 -13.59 9.81 -2.66
CA PRO A 47 -12.50 9.99 -3.61
C PRO A 47 -11.66 11.24 -3.34
N SER A 48 -12.12 12.17 -2.48
CA SER A 48 -11.38 13.40 -2.16
C SER A 48 -10.08 13.11 -1.38
N VAL A 49 -9.92 11.92 -0.80
CA VAL A 49 -8.68 11.46 -0.14
C VAL A 49 -7.46 11.46 -1.06
N PHE A 50 -7.68 11.38 -2.38
CA PHE A 50 -6.59 11.50 -3.36
C PHE A 50 -6.24 12.95 -3.68
N ILE A 51 -7.11 13.90 -3.34
CA ILE A 51 -6.83 15.34 -3.45
C ILE A 51 -5.92 15.70 -2.27
N PRO A 52 -4.67 16.08 -2.55
CA PRO A 52 -3.72 16.41 -1.50
C PRO A 52 -4.17 17.67 -0.77
N PRO A 53 -4.06 17.72 0.57
CA PRO A 53 -4.50 18.89 1.33
C PRO A 53 -3.70 20.14 0.93
N ALA A 54 -4.38 21.27 0.88
CA ALA A 54 -3.79 22.57 0.53
C ALA A 54 -2.65 22.96 1.50
N GLU A 55 -2.79 22.56 2.77
CA GLU A 55 -1.87 22.90 3.87
C GLU A 55 -0.84 21.79 4.16
N GLY A 56 -0.66 20.85 3.23
CA GLY A 56 0.41 19.87 3.32
C GLY A 56 1.79 20.48 2.99
N PRO A 57 2.91 19.75 3.22
CA PRO A 57 4.29 20.23 3.03
C PRO A 57 4.69 20.53 1.56
N ARG A 58 3.71 20.75 0.67
CA ARG A 58 3.93 21.23 -0.71
C ARG A 58 4.32 22.69 -0.80
N SER A 59 4.26 23.48 0.26
CA SER A 59 4.94 24.80 0.27
C SER A 59 6.47 24.67 0.20
N ASN A 60 7.06 23.51 0.54
CA ASN A 60 8.51 23.30 0.59
C ASN A 60 9.00 22.15 -0.32
N ALA A 61 8.27 21.82 -1.40
CA ALA A 61 8.65 20.73 -2.29
C ALA A 61 9.84 21.12 -3.20
N ARG A 62 11.06 20.66 -2.85
CA ARG A 62 12.17 20.58 -3.81
C ARG A 62 11.79 19.67 -5.00
N PRO A 63 12.15 20.01 -6.24
CA PRO A 63 11.80 19.21 -7.40
C PRO A 63 12.60 17.91 -7.39
N GLY A 64 11.93 16.76 -7.26
CA GLY A 64 12.58 15.44 -7.36
C GLY A 64 12.07 14.32 -6.44
N HIS A 65 11.06 14.55 -5.59
CA HIS A 65 10.53 13.50 -4.70
C HIS A 65 9.04 13.24 -4.99
N TRP A 66 8.77 12.43 -6.01
CA TRP A 66 7.41 12.07 -6.42
C TRP A 66 6.77 11.13 -5.40
N LYS A 67 5.90 11.73 -4.60
CA LYS A 67 4.63 11.31 -3.97
C LYS A 67 4.01 9.90 -4.17
N PHE A 68 4.74 8.84 -4.52
CA PHE A 68 4.18 7.47 -4.45
C PHE A 68 4.01 6.97 -3.02
N GLN A 69 4.65 7.59 -2.02
CA GLN A 69 4.59 7.17 -0.62
C GLN A 69 3.29 7.51 0.13
N LYS A 70 2.41 8.40 -0.39
CA LYS A 70 1.20 8.79 0.36
C LYS A 70 -0.02 7.89 0.14
N CYS A 71 -0.07 7.07 -0.91
CA CYS A 71 -1.14 6.07 -1.03
C CYS A 71 -0.98 4.93 0.00
N PHE A 72 0.27 4.58 0.37
CA PHE A 72 0.52 3.50 1.34
C PHE A 72 0.10 3.87 2.77
N LYS A 73 0.23 5.15 3.16
CA LYS A 73 -0.13 5.62 4.51
C LYS A 73 -1.64 5.78 4.76
N CYS A 74 -2.49 5.59 3.75
CA CYS A 74 -3.94 5.55 3.93
C CYS A 74 -4.47 4.14 4.24
N PHE A 75 -3.64 3.09 4.11
CA PHE A 75 -4.03 1.69 4.35
C PHE A 75 -3.67 1.16 5.75
N THR A 76 -3.07 1.99 6.61
CA THR A 76 -2.88 1.65 8.02
C THR A 76 -3.98 2.31 8.86
N PRO A 77 -4.88 1.54 9.49
CA PRO A 77 -5.81 2.11 10.46
C PRO A 77 -5.03 2.64 11.68
N LYS A 78 -5.58 3.68 12.32
CA LYS A 78 -5.14 4.13 13.64
C LYS A 78 -5.66 3.19 14.72
#